data_AF-A0A0G1XTQ2-F1
#
_entry.id   AF-A0A0G1XTQ2-F1
#
_cell.length_a   1.000
_cell.length_b   1.000
_cell.length_c   1.000
_cell.angle_alpha   90.00
_cell.angle_beta   90.00
_cell.angle_gamma   90.00
#
_symmetry.space_group_name_H-M   'P 1'
#
loop_
_entity.id
_entity.type
_entity.pdbx_description
1 polymer ?
#
loop_
_entity_poly.entity_id
_entity_poly.type
_entity_poly.pdbx_seq_one_letter_code
_entity_poly.pdbx_strand_id
1 'polypeptide(L)' 'MEKASNKRVYDLENRTAVFGESVIRLCKSIQQDAITRPLIQQIVRSAPHVIKLRAGKEG' A
#
# COMPACT_ATOMS: atom_id res chain seq x y z
N MET A 1 -12.50 -38.57 -11.22
CA MET A 1 -13.31 -37.36 -11.42
C MET A 1 -13.46 -36.70 -10.07
N GLU A 2 -12.75 -35.60 -9.79
CA GLU A 2 -13.14 -34.55 -8.83
C GLU A 2 -12.11 -33.42 -8.92
N LYS A 3 -12.54 -32.26 -9.45
CA LYS A 3 -11.70 -31.07 -9.59
C LYS A 3 -11.64 -30.38 -8.24
N ALA A 4 -10.44 -30.25 -7.67
CA ALA A 4 -10.18 -29.36 -6.55
C ALA A 4 -10.50 -27.91 -6.98
N SER A 5 -11.68 -27.42 -6.62
CA SER A 5 -12.06 -26.03 -6.78
C SER A 5 -11.33 -25.20 -5.73
N ASN A 6 -10.05 -24.92 -6.00
CA ASN A 6 -9.26 -23.99 -5.20
C ASN A 6 -9.74 -22.56 -5.53
N LYS A 7 -10.87 -22.17 -4.94
CA LYS A 7 -11.41 -20.81 -5.04
C LYS A 7 -10.47 -19.89 -4.25
N ARG A 8 -9.39 -19.44 -4.89
CA ARG A 8 -8.49 -18.43 -4.34
C ARG A 8 -9.31 -17.16 -4.11
N VAL A 9 -9.62 -16.89 -2.84
CA VAL A 9 -10.23 -15.62 -2.44
C VAL A 9 -9.16 -14.56 -2.62
N TYR A 10 -9.24 -13.83 -3.73
CA TYR A 10 -8.33 -12.73 -4.01
C TYR A 10 -8.78 -11.51 -3.21
N ASP A 11 -8.29 -11.39 -1.97
CA ASP A 11 -8.50 -10.21 -1.16
C ASP A 11 -7.58 -9.07 -1.62
N LEU A 12 -7.98 -8.46 -2.75
CA LEU A 12 -7.25 -7.35 -3.36
C LEU A 12 -7.20 -6.16 -2.42
N GLU A 13 -8.28 -5.87 -1.71
CA GLU A 13 -8.38 -4.72 -0.81
C GLU A 13 -7.38 -4.80 0.35
N ASN A 14 -7.36 -5.91 1.10
CA ASN A 14 -6.45 -6.11 2.23
C ASN A 14 -4.99 -6.16 1.76
N ARG A 15 -4.69 -6.86 0.66
CA ARG A 15 -3.32 -6.93 0.11
C ARG A 15 -2.81 -5.55 -0.30
N THR A 16 -3.69 -4.75 -0.85
CA THR A 16 -3.39 -3.40 -1.31
C THR A 16 -3.19 -2.50 -0.08
N ALA A 17 -4.09 -2.52 0.91
CA ALA A 17 -3.94 -1.80 2.17
C ALA A 17 -2.63 -2.12 2.92
N VAL A 18 -2.31 -3.42 3.07
CA VAL A 18 -1.07 -3.89 3.74
C VAL A 18 0.18 -3.44 2.97
N PHE A 19 0.13 -3.46 1.63
CA PHE A 19 1.22 -2.96 0.80
C PHE A 19 1.45 -1.46 1.01
N GLY A 20 0.38 -0.66 1.00
CA GLY A 20 0.47 0.79 1.27
C GLY A 20 1.06 1.10 2.65
N GLU A 21 0.62 0.39 3.68
CA GLU A 21 1.14 0.55 5.04
C GLU A 21 2.63 0.17 5.12
N SER A 22 3.04 -0.88 4.42
CA SER A 22 4.43 -1.34 4.38
C SER A 22 5.34 -0.34 3.66
N VAL A 23 4.87 0.28 2.57
CA VAL A 23 5.60 1.34 1.86
C VAL A 23 5.78 2.57 2.75
N ILE A 24 4.75 2.99 3.49
CA ILE A 24 4.86 4.11 4.44
C ILE A 24 5.87 3.79 5.55
N ARG A 25 5.82 2.58 6.12
CA ARG A 25 6.80 2.14 7.13
C ARG A 25 8.22 2.14 6.57
N LEU A 26 8.42 1.65 5.35
CA LEU A 26 9.71 1.69 4.64
C LEU A 26 10.21 3.13 4.51
N CYS A 27 9.38 4.05 3.98
CA CYS A 27 9.76 5.46 3.83
C CYS A 27 10.11 6.14 5.16
N LYS A 28 9.44 5.76 6.26
CA LYS A 28 9.74 6.28 7.60
C LYS A 28 11.04 5.72 8.20
N SER A 29 11.47 4.53 7.77
CA SER A 29 12.72 3.91 8.24
C SER A 29 13.97 4.46 7.55
N ILE A 30 13.81 5.12 6.40
CA ILE A 30 14.92 5.67 5.61
C ILE A 30 15.34 7.03 6.19
N GLN A 31 16.65 7.24 6.34
CA GLN A 31 17.20 8.53 6.73
C GLN A 31 16.90 9.59 5.67
N GLN A 32 16.34 10.71 6.11
CA GLN A 32 15.95 11.79 5.21
C GLN A 32 17.16 12.67 4.90
N ASP A 33 17.52 12.69 3.63
CA ASP A 33 18.65 13.41 3.06
C ASP A 33 18.19 14.21 1.85
N ALA A 34 19.05 15.08 1.30
CA ALA A 34 18.69 15.93 0.16
C ALA A 34 18.20 15.11 -1.06
N ILE A 35 18.65 13.87 -1.18
CA ILE A 35 18.29 12.94 -2.27
C ILE A 35 17.05 12.11 -1.90
N THR A 36 16.95 11.60 -0.67
CA THR A 36 15.86 10.68 -0.30
C THR A 36 14.53 11.41 -0.07
N ARG A 37 14.59 12.68 0.34
CA ARG A 37 13.40 13.51 0.60
C ARG A 37 12.48 13.70 -0.63
N PRO A 38 12.97 14.07 -1.83
CA PRO A 38 12.12 14.13 -3.03
C PRO A 38 11.64 12.75 -3.48
N LEU A 39 12.45 11.69 -3.31
CA LEU A 39 12.06 10.32 -3.66
C LEU A 39 10.90 9.81 -2.78
N ILE A 40 10.99 10.03 -1.46
CA ILE A 40 9.91 9.68 -0.51
C ILE A 40 8.63 10.45 -0.86
N GLN A 41 8.73 11.73 -1.17
CA GLN A 41 7.58 12.55 -1.61
C GLN A 41 6.91 11.99 -2.86
N GLN A 42 7.70 11.55 -3.86
CA GLN A 42 7.17 10.93 -5.08
C GLN A 42 6.53 9.57 -4.80
N ILE A 43 7.17 8.71 -4.01
CA ILE A 43 6.64 7.39 -3.64
C ILE A 43 5.29 7.52 -2.92
N VAL A 44 5.19 8.42 -1.94
CA VAL A 44 3.95 8.65 -1.20
C VAL A 44 2.85 9.27 -2.08
N ARG A 45 3.21 10.18 -3.01
CA ARG A 45 2.27 10.79 -3.96
C ARG A 45 1.82 9.88 -5.09
N SER A 46 2.60 8.85 -5.44
CA SER A 46 2.26 7.88 -6.49
C SER A 46 1.57 6.61 -5.96
N ALA A 47 1.50 6.43 -4.64
CA ALA A 47 0.71 5.39 -4.00
C ALA A 47 -0.84 5.56 -3.98
N PRO A 48 -1.51 6.66 -4.42
CA PRO A 48 -2.87 6.97 -4.00
C PRO A 48 -4.01 6.26 -4.77
N HIS A 49 -3.79 5.06 -5.31
CA HIS A 49 -4.92 4.16 -5.57
C HIS A 49 -5.26 3.30 -4.34
N VAL A 50 -4.30 3.14 -3.44
CA VAL A 50 -4.29 2.06 -2.45
C VAL A 50 -4.66 2.53 -1.03
N ILE A 51 -4.26 3.75 -0.69
CA ILE A 51 -4.42 4.35 0.65
C ILE A 51 -5.76 5.10 0.79
N LYS A 52 -6.43 5.42 -0.33
CA LYS A 52 -7.67 6.22 -0.34
C LYS A 52 -8.93 5.45 0.11
N LEU A 53 -8.79 4.24 0.64
CA LEU A 53 -9.92 3.47 1.19
C LEU A 53 -10.25 3.80 2.66
N ARG A 54 -9.45 4.64 3.34
CA ARG A 54 -9.70 4.99 4.76
C ARG A 54 -10.03 6.45 5.05
N ALA A 55 -9.77 7.38 4.12
CA ALA A 55 -9.92 8.82 4.34
C ALA A 55 -11.36 9.35 4.12
N GLY A 56 -12.38 8.49 4.13
CA GLY A 56 -13.79 8.83 3.92
C GLY A 56 -14.74 8.45 5.06
N LYS A 57 -14.21 8.16 6.27
CA LYS A 57 -15.02 7.85 7.47
C LYS A 57 -14.72 8.76 8.67
N GLU A 58 -14.20 9.95 8.42
CA GLU A 58 -14.19 11.04 9.40
C GLU A 58 -14.80 12.27 8.71
N GLY A 59 -16.11 12.43 8.91
CA GLY A 59 -16.94 13.48 8.34
C GLY A 59 -18.40 13.23 8.66
#